data_AF-A0A0R0LK83-F1
#
_entry.id   AF-A0A0R0LK83-F1
#
_cell.length_a   1.000
_cell.length_b   1.000
_cell.length_c   1.000
_cell.angle_alpha   90.00
_cell.angle_beta   90.00
_cell.angle_gamma   90.00
#
_symmetry.space_group_name_H-M   'P 1'
#
loop_
_entity.id
_entity.type
_entity.pdbx_description
1 polymer ?
#
loop_
_entity_poly.entity_id
_entity_poly.type
_entity_poly.pdbx_seq_one_letter_code
_entity_poly.pdbx_strand_id
1 'polypeptide(L)'
;MNTRNRPGQRISPLHITTRPPYGLGTPAGVLQARAQRQVFSAHELLHDSDVSGNPACSTDSGRPCRHPLTNESENQQLLAHELKIKNSFDAIVQVLKRIASLQHEPDFEQRAQVIALEQMGFELPADILADAWVSDLDMRVLYGESVMRMLRLLAAQARHNNPQQDTDEAMSFFLDSGYHAVDISPCSDGRLKGLVRYILRLPDGAVHSRKSYAGAMFDVEANVKRWIETELMRFREGRPVTADAGTRYLKVAVYHWSSSNPKQEGCAAHGSNAADAAEAALQRLNEFRQAIENSFCCGASVDSLLIGVDTDTDAIKVHIPDADGQMSLYRFVDNIDLYRATVNDDASTARLKLHRAILEASAITGWGAGNGEPHEGMRRLIASLLINNLSQIEYVCSNWGGRYKDIGHAERFINVGEGFEEFQMRNLAYLAHLHTIEEGAPDMDVGIKIFKKLNIKHGLPIPIAIHYRYDSRVPGCRERSADRCKRIREAIEKRYFDLAEKGLLVFSLTVQDKRSGSPIELVEAIAA
;
A
#
# COMPACT_ATOMS: atom_id res chain seq x y z
N MET A 1 -7.06 43.82 -46.25
CA MET A 1 -8.29 43.38 -46.96
C MET A 1 -9.23 42.77 -45.94
N ASN A 2 -10.49 43.22 -45.95
CA ASN A 2 -11.66 42.74 -45.19
C ASN A 2 -11.82 41.21 -45.35
N THR A 3 -12.43 40.44 -44.43
CA THR A 3 -13.82 40.58 -43.96
C THR A 3 -14.11 39.88 -42.62
N ARG A 4 -14.98 40.54 -41.85
CA ARG A 4 -15.78 40.05 -40.71
C ARG A 4 -16.44 38.69 -40.97
N ASN A 5 -16.58 37.87 -39.93
CA ASN A 5 -17.90 37.43 -39.46
C ASN A 5 -17.84 36.67 -38.12
N ARG A 6 -18.74 37.08 -37.22
CA ARG A 6 -19.05 36.53 -35.90
C ARG A 6 -20.48 35.96 -36.01
N PRO A 7 -20.77 34.80 -35.40
CA PRO A 7 -22.00 34.64 -34.63
C PRO A 7 -21.65 33.94 -33.30
N GLY A 8 -22.27 34.15 -32.15
CA GLY A 8 -23.62 34.57 -31.81
C GLY A 8 -23.97 33.76 -30.57
N GLN A 9 -24.06 34.43 -29.42
CA GLN A 9 -24.43 33.83 -28.13
C GLN A 9 -25.80 33.16 -28.21
N ARG A 10 -25.93 31.95 -27.64
CA ARG A 10 -27.21 31.46 -27.11
C ARG A 10 -27.02 31.00 -25.67
N ILE A 11 -27.54 31.83 -24.79
CA ILE A 11 -27.85 31.54 -23.39
C ILE A 11 -29.24 30.91 -23.38
N SER A 12 -29.43 29.83 -22.62
CA SER A 12 -30.74 29.30 -22.22
C SER A 12 -30.59 28.39 -20.98
N PRO A 13 -31.65 28.26 -20.15
CA PRO A 13 -31.57 28.77 -18.79
C PRO A 13 -31.53 27.71 -17.68
N LEU A 14 -31.08 28.17 -16.51
CA LEU A 14 -31.26 27.59 -15.19
C LEU A 14 -32.74 27.26 -14.92
N HIS A 15 -33.03 26.01 -14.58
CA HIS A 15 -34.27 25.65 -13.89
C HIS A 15 -34.00 25.58 -12.39
N ILE A 16 -34.45 26.62 -11.70
CA ILE A 16 -34.72 26.63 -10.26
C ILE A 16 -36.16 26.15 -10.11
N THR A 17 -36.38 25.10 -9.31
CA THR A 17 -37.71 24.80 -8.76
C THR A 17 -37.62 24.79 -7.24
N THR A 18 -38.33 25.74 -6.64
CA THR A 18 -38.58 25.86 -5.21
C THR A 18 -40.04 25.51 -4.92
N ARG A 19 -40.24 24.65 -3.89
CA ARG A 19 -41.29 24.71 -2.81
C ARG A 19 -42.73 24.22 -3.12
N PRO A 20 -43.60 23.87 -2.13
CA PRO A 20 -43.51 23.80 -0.65
C PRO A 20 -44.16 22.49 -0.02
N PRO A 21 -44.82 22.43 1.19
CA PRO A 21 -44.43 21.52 2.29
C PRO A 21 -45.57 20.70 2.98
N TYR A 22 -45.21 19.96 4.05
CA TYR A 22 -46.02 19.45 5.20
C TYR A 22 -47.04 18.30 5.05
N GLY A 23 -46.99 17.38 6.05
CA GLY A 23 -48.11 16.55 6.54
C GLY A 23 -47.74 15.09 6.86
N LEU A 24 -47.25 14.77 8.07
CA LEU A 24 -48.00 14.16 9.21
C LEU A 24 -48.70 12.80 8.93
N GLY A 25 -48.25 11.73 9.62
CA GLY A 25 -49.16 10.67 10.09
C GLY A 25 -48.72 9.20 10.05
N THR A 26 -47.95 8.73 11.07
CA THR A 26 -48.12 7.46 11.86
C THR A 26 -48.12 6.06 11.18
N PRO A 27 -48.04 4.91 11.92
CA PRO A 27 -46.87 4.35 12.61
C PRO A 27 -46.59 2.85 12.28
N ALA A 28 -45.45 2.37 12.79
CA ALA A 28 -45.04 1.00 13.14
C ALA A 28 -45.77 -0.23 12.51
N GLY A 29 -45.06 -0.93 11.62
CA GLY A 29 -45.32 -2.31 11.24
C GLY A 29 -44.15 -3.21 11.65
N VAL A 30 -44.39 -4.06 12.65
CA VAL A 30 -43.49 -5.08 13.18
C VAL A 30 -43.16 -6.10 12.07
N LEU A 31 -41.88 -6.25 11.71
CA LEU A 31 -41.39 -7.40 10.95
C LEU A 31 -40.43 -8.22 11.80
N GLN A 32 -40.82 -9.46 12.02
CA GLN A 32 -40.16 -10.45 12.87
C GLN A 32 -38.77 -10.81 12.35
N ALA A 33 -37.80 -10.80 13.26
CA ALA A 33 -36.45 -11.30 13.04
C ALA A 33 -36.47 -12.82 12.76
N ARG A 34 -35.88 -13.23 11.65
CA ARG A 34 -35.64 -14.63 11.32
C ARG A 34 -34.25 -15.02 11.83
N ALA A 35 -34.21 -15.98 12.76
CA ALA A 35 -33.00 -16.47 13.40
C ALA A 35 -31.99 -17.01 12.38
N GLN A 36 -30.80 -16.39 12.31
CA GLN A 36 -29.64 -16.98 11.67
C GLN A 36 -29.00 -17.97 12.65
N ARG A 37 -29.07 -19.25 12.28
CA ARG A 37 -28.38 -20.35 12.96
C ARG A 37 -26.87 -20.11 12.91
N GLN A 38 -26.25 -20.04 14.08
CA GLN A 38 -24.81 -20.17 14.26
C GLN A 38 -24.34 -21.50 13.71
N VAL A 39 -23.35 -21.47 12.82
CA VAL A 39 -22.56 -22.64 12.43
C VAL A 39 -21.10 -22.25 12.54
N PHE A 40 -20.33 -23.14 13.17
CA PHE A 40 -18.90 -23.12 13.50
C PHE A 40 -18.54 -22.64 14.92
N SER A 41 -18.35 -23.65 15.76
CA SER A 41 -17.84 -23.66 17.13
C SER A 41 -16.42 -23.11 17.23
N ALA A 42 -16.23 -22.20 18.17
CA ALA A 42 -14.93 -21.77 18.65
C ALA A 42 -14.20 -22.94 19.34
N HIS A 43 -13.00 -23.28 18.85
CA HIS A 43 -12.03 -23.97 19.70
C HIS A 43 -11.37 -22.91 20.58
N GLU A 44 -11.52 -23.08 21.89
CA GLU A 44 -10.96 -22.25 22.95
C GLU A 44 -9.44 -22.15 22.80
N LEU A 45 -8.96 -20.93 22.57
CA LEU A 45 -7.57 -20.54 22.80
C LEU A 45 -7.58 -19.56 23.98
N LEU A 46 -6.89 -19.98 25.04
CA LEU A 46 -6.73 -19.30 26.31
C LEU A 46 -6.36 -17.83 26.10
N HIS A 47 -7.15 -16.94 26.71
CA HIS A 47 -6.86 -15.53 26.81
C HIS A 47 -5.55 -15.32 27.58
N ASP A 48 -4.51 -14.89 26.88
CA ASP A 48 -3.36 -14.27 27.52
C ASP A 48 -3.80 -12.89 28.05
N SER A 49 -3.73 -12.71 29.36
CA SER A 49 -4.47 -11.69 30.11
C SER A 49 -3.63 -10.44 30.44
N ASP A 50 -2.65 -10.12 29.58
CA ASP A 50 -1.78 -8.94 29.77
C ASP A 50 -1.71 -8.01 28.54
N VAL A 51 -2.81 -7.96 27.78
CA VAL A 51 -2.96 -7.08 26.63
C VAL A 51 -3.71 -5.81 27.09
N SER A 52 -2.97 -4.71 27.25
CA SER A 52 -3.50 -3.39 27.63
C SER A 52 -4.72 -3.00 26.78
N GLY A 53 -5.69 -2.31 27.39
CA GLY A 53 -6.92 -1.85 26.74
C GLY A 53 -6.69 -1.06 25.44
N ASN A 54 -7.65 -1.21 24.53
CA ASN A 54 -7.60 -0.71 23.15
C ASN A 54 -7.57 0.83 23.07
N PRO A 55 -6.57 1.42 22.39
CA PRO A 55 -6.51 2.87 22.18
C PRO A 55 -7.70 3.41 21.37
N ALA A 56 -8.09 2.75 20.29
CA ALA A 56 -8.97 3.36 19.28
C ALA A 56 -10.48 3.21 19.56
N CYS A 57 -10.92 2.03 20.02
CA CYS A 57 -12.35 1.65 19.94
C CYS A 57 -13.05 1.49 21.29
N SER A 58 -12.55 2.13 22.34
CA SER A 58 -13.18 2.12 23.66
C SER A 58 -14.19 3.27 23.75
N THR A 59 -15.47 3.01 23.47
CA THR A 59 -16.54 3.91 23.96
C THR A 59 -16.90 3.49 25.38
N ASP A 60 -17.23 4.45 26.25
CA ASP A 60 -17.67 4.22 27.64
C ASP A 60 -18.89 3.28 27.77
N SER A 61 -19.51 2.89 26.65
CA SER A 61 -20.76 2.11 26.58
C SER A 61 -20.61 0.70 25.99
N GLY A 62 -19.39 0.25 25.64
CA GLY A 62 -19.18 -1.07 25.02
C GLY A 62 -19.81 -1.21 23.63
N ARG A 63 -20.21 -0.10 23.00
CA ARG A 63 -20.72 -0.09 21.63
C ARG A 63 -19.56 -0.13 20.63
N PRO A 64 -19.70 -0.89 19.53
CA PRO A 64 -18.74 -0.81 18.43
C PRO A 64 -18.70 0.64 17.93
N CYS A 65 -17.49 1.19 17.83
CA CYS A 65 -17.28 2.57 17.40
C CYS A 65 -17.78 2.76 15.97
N ARG A 66 -18.56 3.83 15.75
CA ARG A 66 -18.99 4.27 14.43
C ARG A 66 -18.72 5.74 14.25
N HIS A 67 -17.61 6.06 13.63
CA HIS A 67 -17.15 7.42 13.42
C HIS A 67 -17.97 8.07 12.30
N PRO A 68 -18.49 9.31 12.51
CA PRO A 68 -19.43 9.95 11.58
C PRO A 68 -18.84 10.28 10.19
N LEU A 69 -17.52 10.22 10.04
CA LEU A 69 -16.80 10.47 8.79
C LEU A 69 -16.32 9.18 8.08
N THR A 70 -16.68 8.00 8.60
CA THR A 70 -16.29 6.73 8.00
C THR A 70 -17.03 6.46 6.70
N ASN A 71 -16.29 6.05 5.67
CA ASN A 71 -16.87 5.49 4.45
C ASN A 71 -17.11 3.97 4.63
N GLU A 72 -18.27 3.60 5.17
CA GLU A 72 -18.61 2.20 5.45
C GLU A 72 -18.65 1.33 4.18
N SER A 73 -19.15 1.87 3.06
CA SER A 73 -19.25 1.14 1.79
C SER A 73 -17.87 0.77 1.26
N GLU A 74 -16.94 1.72 1.26
CA GLU A 74 -15.56 1.47 0.84
C GLU A 74 -14.86 0.48 1.79
N ASN A 75 -15.08 0.58 3.10
CA ASN A 75 -14.55 -0.37 4.07
C ASN A 75 -14.99 -1.81 3.78
N GLN A 76 -16.26 -2.02 3.43
CA GLN A 76 -16.78 -3.34 3.07
C GLN A 76 -16.14 -3.88 1.78
N GLN A 77 -15.96 -3.01 0.77
CA GLN A 77 -15.31 -3.38 -0.49
C GLN A 77 -13.84 -3.75 -0.28
N LEU A 78 -13.10 -2.95 0.49
CA LEU A 78 -11.70 -3.21 0.84
C LEU A 78 -11.53 -4.47 1.67
N LEU A 79 -12.46 -4.77 2.59
CA LEU A 79 -12.47 -6.02 3.35
C LEU A 79 -12.69 -7.23 2.45
N ALA A 80 -13.71 -7.17 1.58
CA ALA A 80 -13.99 -8.26 0.65
C ALA A 80 -12.80 -8.52 -0.28
N HIS A 81 -12.14 -7.45 -0.75
CA HIS A 81 -10.92 -7.53 -1.54
C HIS A 81 -9.74 -8.16 -0.77
N GLU A 82 -9.48 -7.70 0.46
CA GLU A 82 -8.41 -8.25 1.31
C GLU A 82 -8.62 -9.73 1.60
N LEU A 83 -9.82 -10.11 2.05
CA LEU A 83 -10.16 -11.49 2.37
C LEU A 83 -10.06 -12.38 1.14
N LYS A 84 -10.56 -11.93 -0.02
CA LYS A 84 -10.46 -12.70 -1.26
C LYS A 84 -9.00 -13.03 -1.56
N ILE A 85 -8.11 -12.05 -1.54
CA ILE A 85 -6.71 -12.27 -1.93
C ILE A 85 -5.97 -13.08 -0.87
N LYS A 86 -6.07 -12.72 0.42
CA LYS A 86 -5.38 -13.47 1.49
C LYS A 86 -5.82 -14.93 1.54
N ASN A 87 -7.13 -15.19 1.45
CA ASN A 87 -7.65 -16.55 1.45
C ASN A 87 -7.17 -17.36 0.23
N SER A 88 -6.99 -16.73 -0.94
CA SER A 88 -6.43 -17.41 -2.11
C SER A 88 -4.99 -17.89 -1.88
N PHE A 89 -4.14 -17.09 -1.21
CA PHE A 89 -2.78 -17.54 -0.86
C PHE A 89 -2.79 -18.57 0.29
N ASP A 90 -3.59 -18.34 1.33
CA ASP A 90 -3.63 -19.21 2.50
C ASP A 90 -4.20 -20.61 2.15
N ALA A 91 -5.06 -20.69 1.12
CA ALA A 91 -5.58 -21.96 0.59
C ALA A 91 -4.49 -22.86 -0.03
N ILE A 92 -3.40 -22.30 -0.56
CA ILE A 92 -2.34 -23.06 -1.28
C ILE A 92 -1.82 -24.21 -0.41
N VAL A 93 -1.49 -23.92 0.85
CA VAL A 93 -0.94 -24.94 1.77
C VAL A 93 -1.93 -26.08 2.00
N GLN A 94 -3.23 -25.77 2.13
CA GLN A 94 -4.26 -26.79 2.37
C GLN A 94 -4.49 -27.65 1.13
N VAL A 95 -4.52 -27.02 -0.06
CA VAL A 95 -4.67 -27.73 -1.33
C VAL A 95 -3.47 -28.65 -1.57
N LEU A 96 -2.25 -28.16 -1.36
CA LEU A 96 -1.05 -28.97 -1.54
C LEU A 96 -0.96 -30.13 -0.55
N LYS A 97 -1.37 -29.95 0.71
CA LYS A 97 -1.49 -31.07 1.68
C LYS A 97 -2.48 -32.14 1.21
N ARG A 98 -3.62 -31.72 0.65
CA ARG A 98 -4.61 -32.64 0.09
C ARG A 98 -4.05 -33.40 -1.10
N ILE A 99 -3.36 -32.72 -2.02
CA ILE A 99 -2.71 -33.36 -3.18
C ILE A 99 -1.64 -34.34 -2.71
N ALA A 100 -0.79 -33.96 -1.77
CA ALA A 100 0.25 -34.83 -1.24
C ALA A 100 -0.30 -36.12 -0.63
N SER A 101 -1.50 -36.10 -0.03
CA SER A 101 -2.12 -37.31 0.51
C SER A 101 -2.54 -38.35 -0.54
N LEU A 102 -2.54 -37.98 -1.83
CA LEU A 102 -2.95 -38.83 -2.95
C LEU A 102 -1.77 -39.35 -3.79
N GLN A 103 -0.52 -39.04 -3.42
CA GLN A 103 0.66 -39.19 -4.29
C GLN A 103 0.94 -40.63 -4.79
N HIS A 104 0.40 -41.65 -4.13
CA HIS A 104 0.62 -43.06 -4.49
C HIS A 104 -0.59 -43.71 -5.18
N GLU A 105 -1.62 -42.93 -5.49
CA GLU A 105 -2.78 -43.41 -6.23
C GLU A 105 -2.47 -43.57 -7.73
N PRO A 106 -3.03 -44.59 -8.41
CA PRO A 106 -2.72 -44.87 -9.82
C PRO A 106 -3.18 -43.77 -10.79
N ASP A 107 -4.14 -42.94 -10.39
CA ASP A 107 -4.68 -41.79 -11.14
C ASP A 107 -4.25 -40.44 -10.54
N PHE A 108 -3.16 -40.44 -9.77
CA PHE A 108 -2.69 -39.28 -9.00
C PHE A 108 -2.56 -38.01 -9.85
N GLU A 109 -1.86 -38.06 -10.98
CA GLU A 109 -1.59 -36.88 -11.81
C GLU A 109 -2.90 -36.17 -12.23
N GLN A 110 -3.87 -36.94 -12.71
CA GLN A 110 -5.15 -36.43 -13.18
C GLN A 110 -5.96 -35.83 -12.01
N ARG A 111 -6.00 -36.53 -10.87
CA ARG A 111 -6.70 -36.04 -9.68
C ARG A 111 -6.05 -34.79 -9.09
N ALA A 112 -4.72 -34.74 -9.07
CA ALA A 112 -3.96 -33.58 -8.61
C ALA A 112 -4.27 -32.35 -9.46
N GLN A 113 -4.31 -32.50 -10.80
CA GLN A 113 -4.66 -31.41 -11.70
C GLN A 113 -6.10 -30.95 -11.54
N VAL A 114 -7.06 -31.86 -11.41
CA VAL A 114 -8.47 -31.51 -11.14
C VAL A 114 -8.61 -30.73 -9.84
N ILE A 115 -7.98 -31.21 -8.76
CA ILE A 115 -7.99 -30.52 -7.46
C ILE A 115 -7.39 -29.11 -7.57
N ALA A 116 -6.26 -28.98 -8.26
CA ALA A 116 -5.58 -27.69 -8.44
C ALA A 116 -6.42 -26.70 -9.26
N LEU A 117 -7.02 -27.16 -10.36
CA LEU A 117 -7.91 -26.34 -11.19
C LEU A 117 -9.15 -25.88 -10.42
N GLU A 118 -9.82 -26.80 -9.72
CA GLU A 118 -11.05 -26.48 -8.98
C GLU A 118 -10.83 -25.52 -7.81
N GLN A 119 -9.70 -25.64 -7.09
CA GLN A 119 -9.49 -24.90 -5.84
C GLN A 119 -8.52 -23.73 -5.97
N MET A 120 -7.60 -23.74 -6.93
CA MET A 120 -6.63 -22.68 -7.16
C MET A 120 -6.82 -21.97 -8.50
N GLY A 121 -7.56 -22.55 -9.45
CA GLY A 121 -7.83 -21.95 -10.76
C GLY A 121 -6.69 -22.06 -11.76
N PHE A 122 -5.71 -22.93 -11.51
CA PHE A 122 -4.60 -23.21 -12.43
C PHE A 122 -4.07 -24.64 -12.26
N GLU A 123 -3.44 -25.15 -13.31
CA GLU A 123 -2.75 -26.44 -13.30
C GLU A 123 -1.42 -26.36 -12.55
N LEU A 124 -0.96 -27.49 -12.02
CA LEU A 124 0.39 -27.68 -11.47
C LEU A 124 1.38 -28.12 -12.56
N PRO A 125 2.70 -27.99 -12.34
CA PRO A 125 3.70 -28.49 -13.29
C PRO A 125 3.55 -30.01 -13.49
N ALA A 126 3.28 -30.45 -14.72
CA ALA A 126 3.00 -31.85 -15.03
C ALA A 126 4.19 -32.76 -14.71
N ASP A 127 5.41 -32.31 -15.02
CA ASP A 127 6.63 -33.09 -14.81
C ASP A 127 6.84 -33.44 -13.32
N ILE A 128 6.54 -32.51 -12.40
CA ILE A 128 6.64 -32.75 -10.96
C ILE A 128 5.60 -33.77 -10.47
N LEU A 129 4.41 -33.76 -11.08
CA LEU A 129 3.36 -34.74 -10.74
C LEU A 129 3.71 -36.13 -11.28
N ALA A 130 4.28 -36.19 -12.50
CA ALA A 130 4.68 -37.44 -13.14
C ALA A 130 5.84 -38.13 -12.41
N ASP A 131 6.78 -37.36 -11.86
CA ASP A 131 7.95 -37.89 -11.14
C ASP A 131 7.65 -38.26 -9.67
N ALA A 132 6.45 -37.95 -9.18
CA ALA A 132 6.06 -38.11 -7.77
C ALA A 132 6.19 -39.55 -7.24
N TRP A 133 6.03 -40.55 -8.11
CA TRP A 133 6.18 -41.96 -7.73
C TRP A 133 7.64 -42.40 -7.51
N VAL A 134 8.61 -41.64 -8.06
CA VAL A 134 10.05 -41.97 -7.98
C VAL A 134 10.69 -41.36 -6.74
N SER A 135 10.43 -40.08 -6.45
CA SER A 135 11.17 -39.30 -5.45
C SER A 135 10.30 -38.54 -4.45
N ASP A 136 9.03 -38.98 -4.28
CA ASP A 136 7.98 -38.19 -3.63
C ASP A 136 7.74 -36.83 -4.31
N LEU A 137 6.65 -36.15 -3.95
CA LEU A 137 6.38 -34.80 -4.48
C LEU A 137 7.39 -33.78 -3.97
N ASP A 138 7.96 -33.00 -4.90
CA ASP A 138 8.74 -31.81 -4.54
C ASP A 138 7.80 -30.69 -4.06
N MET A 139 7.45 -30.75 -2.78
CA MET A 139 6.57 -29.78 -2.13
C MET A 139 7.17 -28.38 -2.08
N ARG A 140 8.49 -28.23 -2.18
CA ARG A 140 9.13 -26.90 -2.19
C ARG A 140 8.85 -26.22 -3.51
N VAL A 141 9.15 -26.90 -4.62
CA VAL A 141 8.89 -26.36 -5.95
C VAL A 141 7.39 -26.15 -6.17
N LEU A 142 6.54 -27.12 -5.79
CA LEU A 142 5.09 -26.97 -5.91
C LEU A 142 4.55 -25.76 -5.13
N TYR A 143 4.96 -25.59 -3.87
CA TYR A 143 4.53 -24.43 -3.09
C TYR A 143 4.95 -23.11 -3.72
N GLY A 144 6.23 -22.99 -4.09
CA GLY A 144 6.74 -21.75 -4.70
C GLY A 144 6.05 -21.45 -6.04
N GLU A 145 5.90 -22.43 -6.91
CA GLU A 145 5.18 -22.29 -8.18
C GLU A 145 3.70 -21.93 -7.97
N SER A 146 3.01 -22.56 -7.02
CA SER A 146 1.62 -22.22 -6.70
C SER A 146 1.48 -20.78 -6.21
N VAL A 147 2.40 -20.30 -5.36
CA VAL A 147 2.40 -18.89 -4.90
C VAL A 147 2.57 -17.94 -6.08
N MET A 148 3.49 -18.24 -7.00
CA MET A 148 3.79 -17.39 -8.16
C MET A 148 2.71 -17.44 -9.25
N ARG A 149 2.06 -18.59 -9.44
CA ARG A 149 0.89 -18.74 -10.32
C ARG A 149 -0.32 -18.01 -9.75
N MET A 150 -0.57 -18.14 -8.44
CA MET A 150 -1.65 -17.42 -7.76
C MET A 150 -1.47 -15.91 -7.87
N LEU A 151 -0.26 -15.41 -7.63
CA LEU A 151 0.09 -14.01 -7.83
C LEU A 151 -0.28 -13.51 -9.24
N ARG A 152 0.15 -14.23 -10.28
CA ARG A 152 -0.14 -13.84 -11.66
C ARG A 152 -1.63 -13.92 -12.01
N LEU A 153 -2.32 -14.96 -11.53
CA LEU A 153 -3.76 -15.13 -11.71
C LEU A 153 -4.53 -13.95 -11.11
N LEU A 154 -4.23 -13.60 -9.86
CA LEU A 154 -4.90 -12.50 -9.17
C LEU A 154 -4.59 -11.15 -9.83
N ALA A 155 -3.38 -10.96 -10.37
CA ALA A 155 -3.00 -9.73 -11.05
C ALA A 155 -3.79 -9.57 -12.36
N ALA A 156 -3.91 -10.68 -13.11
CA ALA A 156 -4.74 -10.72 -14.30
C ALA A 156 -6.20 -10.39 -13.98
N GLN A 157 -6.76 -10.90 -12.87
CA GLN A 157 -8.12 -10.57 -12.45
C GLN A 157 -8.28 -9.11 -12.03
N ALA A 158 -7.31 -8.55 -11.29
CA ALA A 158 -7.35 -7.15 -10.82
C ALA A 158 -7.43 -6.16 -11.99
N ARG A 159 -6.72 -6.43 -13.09
CA ARG A 159 -6.77 -5.61 -14.31
C ARG A 159 -8.17 -5.47 -14.91
N HIS A 160 -8.99 -6.51 -14.86
CA HIS A 160 -10.32 -6.51 -15.47
C HIS A 160 -11.34 -5.71 -14.64
N ASN A 161 -11.02 -5.40 -13.38
CA ASN A 161 -11.98 -4.85 -12.41
C ASN A 161 -11.73 -3.39 -12.04
N ASN A 162 -10.77 -2.69 -12.66
CA ASN A 162 -10.37 -1.34 -12.23
C ASN A 162 -10.94 -0.25 -13.18
N PRO A 163 -12.00 0.48 -12.79
CA PRO A 163 -12.52 1.59 -13.59
C PRO A 163 -11.61 2.82 -13.48
N GLN A 164 -11.25 3.40 -14.63
CA GLN A 164 -10.39 4.59 -14.78
C GLN A 164 -10.95 5.88 -14.12
N GLN A 165 -12.22 5.88 -13.70
CA GLN A 165 -12.99 7.09 -13.38
C GLN A 165 -12.48 7.89 -12.15
N ASP A 166 -11.90 7.23 -11.14
CA ASP A 166 -11.48 7.92 -9.91
C ASP A 166 -10.14 8.66 -10.05
N THR A 167 -9.41 8.45 -11.15
CA THR A 167 -8.07 9.03 -11.33
C THR A 167 -8.13 10.53 -11.65
N ASP A 168 -9.07 10.95 -12.49
CA ASP A 168 -9.17 12.35 -12.93
C ASP A 168 -9.58 13.28 -11.78
N GLU A 169 -10.51 12.83 -10.92
CA GLU A 169 -10.95 13.60 -9.75
C GLU A 169 -9.82 13.78 -8.74
N ALA A 170 -9.06 12.72 -8.44
CA ALA A 170 -7.93 12.82 -7.52
C ALA A 170 -6.76 13.62 -8.10
N MET A 171 -6.50 13.54 -9.40
CA MET A 171 -5.54 14.43 -10.06
C MET A 171 -5.98 15.90 -9.95
N SER A 172 -7.26 16.20 -10.17
CA SER A 172 -7.80 17.55 -9.98
C SER A 172 -7.64 18.01 -8.53
N PHE A 173 -7.92 17.13 -7.56
CA PHE A 173 -7.75 17.45 -6.14
C PHE A 173 -6.29 17.81 -5.80
N PHE A 174 -5.31 17.08 -6.33
CA PHE A 174 -3.90 17.39 -6.11
C PHE A 174 -3.49 18.71 -6.77
N LEU A 175 -3.93 18.95 -8.01
CA LEU A 175 -3.67 20.20 -8.72
C LEU A 175 -4.28 21.41 -7.99
N ASP A 176 -5.53 21.30 -7.54
CA ASP A 176 -6.19 22.31 -6.72
C ASP A 176 -5.49 22.52 -5.36
N SER A 177 -4.80 21.49 -4.87
CA SER A 177 -3.99 21.56 -3.66
C SER A 177 -2.56 22.08 -3.92
N GLY A 178 -2.24 22.44 -5.18
CA GLY A 178 -0.95 22.99 -5.57
C GLY A 178 0.09 21.95 -6.01
N TYR A 179 -0.29 20.70 -6.26
CA TYR A 179 0.63 19.61 -6.56
C TYR A 179 0.42 19.01 -7.95
N HIS A 180 1.46 19.02 -8.79
CA HIS A 180 1.42 18.35 -10.09
C HIS A 180 1.91 16.90 -10.04
N ALA A 181 2.53 16.49 -8.93
CA ALA A 181 2.95 15.11 -8.71
C ALA A 181 3.03 14.83 -7.21
N VAL A 182 2.61 13.62 -6.82
CA VAL A 182 2.70 13.11 -5.45
C VAL A 182 3.52 11.83 -5.46
N ASP A 183 4.68 11.84 -4.81
CA ASP A 183 5.59 10.71 -4.68
C ASP A 183 5.69 10.29 -3.21
N ILE A 184 5.36 9.03 -2.92
CA ILE A 184 5.28 8.51 -1.56
C ILE A 184 6.31 7.39 -1.38
N SER A 185 7.17 7.53 -0.37
CA SER A 185 8.17 6.52 0.01
C SER A 185 7.96 5.99 1.42
N PRO A 186 7.24 4.86 1.58
CA PRO A 186 7.13 4.18 2.86
C PRO A 186 8.32 3.28 3.16
N CYS A 187 8.39 2.80 4.40
CA CYS A 187 9.20 1.64 4.74
C CYS A 187 8.80 0.41 3.88
N SER A 188 9.77 -0.44 3.55
CA SER A 188 9.59 -1.74 2.90
C SER A 188 8.82 -2.79 3.71
N ASP A 189 8.46 -2.48 4.95
CA ASP A 189 7.65 -3.32 5.82
C ASP A 189 6.33 -3.71 5.14
N GLY A 190 6.02 -5.01 5.11
CA GLY A 190 4.84 -5.54 4.43
C GLY A 190 3.52 -5.00 5.00
N ARG A 191 3.52 -4.50 6.24
CA ARG A 191 2.35 -3.88 6.86
C ARG A 191 1.98 -2.54 6.18
N LEU A 192 2.95 -1.84 5.59
CA LEU A 192 2.71 -0.60 4.84
C LEU A 192 2.36 -0.83 3.36
N LYS A 193 2.29 -2.08 2.89
CA LYS A 193 1.99 -2.36 1.48
C LYS A 193 0.58 -1.89 1.06
N GLY A 194 -0.34 -1.75 2.02
CA GLY A 194 -1.67 -1.16 1.83
C GLY A 194 -1.73 0.36 1.98
N LEU A 195 -0.61 1.08 2.11
CA LEU A 195 -0.59 2.50 2.49
C LEU A 195 -1.52 3.40 1.64
N VAL A 196 -1.37 3.36 0.31
CA VAL A 196 -2.10 4.28 -0.57
C VAL A 196 -3.60 3.93 -0.60
N ARG A 197 -3.93 2.66 -0.85
CA ARG A 197 -5.32 2.22 -1.03
C ARG A 197 -6.13 2.07 0.28
N TYR A 198 -5.49 1.67 1.37
CA TYR A 198 -6.18 1.41 2.65
C TYR A 198 -5.94 2.55 3.65
N ILE A 199 -4.68 2.90 3.94
CA ILE A 199 -4.36 3.83 5.03
C ILE A 199 -4.69 5.28 4.66
N LEU A 200 -4.36 5.70 3.43
CA LEU A 200 -4.52 7.08 2.96
C LEU A 200 -5.76 7.29 2.06
N ARG A 201 -6.40 6.20 1.60
CA ARG A 201 -7.53 6.20 0.63
C ARG A 201 -7.27 7.12 -0.58
N LEU A 202 -6.07 7.04 -1.13
CA LEU A 202 -5.70 7.77 -2.34
C LEU A 202 -5.92 6.85 -3.55
N PRO A 203 -6.50 7.35 -4.65
CA PRO A 203 -6.63 6.56 -5.88
C PRO A 203 -5.27 6.21 -6.47
N ASP A 204 -5.11 4.95 -6.88
CA ASP A 204 -3.84 4.38 -7.36
C ASP A 204 -3.25 5.14 -8.55
N GLY A 205 -4.10 5.68 -9.44
CA GLY A 205 -3.68 6.41 -10.63
C GLY A 205 -3.23 7.85 -10.37
N ALA A 206 -3.58 8.42 -9.21
CA ALA A 206 -3.28 9.81 -8.87
C ALA A 206 -1.94 9.98 -8.13
N VAL A 207 -1.42 8.91 -7.53
CA VAL A 207 -0.08 8.88 -6.92
C VAL A 207 0.96 8.59 -8.00
N HIS A 208 1.85 9.54 -8.25
CA HIS A 208 2.85 9.46 -9.31
C HIS A 208 3.89 8.35 -9.06
N SER A 209 4.30 8.15 -7.82
CA SER A 209 5.20 7.05 -7.44
C SER A 209 4.97 6.57 -6.03
N ARG A 210 5.17 5.27 -5.81
CA ARG A 210 5.03 4.60 -4.50
C ARG A 210 6.17 3.61 -4.22
N LYS A 211 7.42 4.09 -4.28
CA LYS A 211 8.61 3.24 -4.08
C LYS A 211 8.95 3.14 -2.60
N SER A 212 8.90 1.92 -2.05
CA SER A 212 9.26 1.63 -0.65
C SER A 212 10.74 1.32 -0.50
N TYR A 213 11.33 1.67 0.64
CA TYR A 213 12.74 1.40 0.97
C TYR A 213 12.83 0.99 2.44
N ALA A 214 13.77 0.13 2.82
CA ALA A 214 13.97 -0.21 4.23
C ALA A 214 14.17 1.07 5.06
N GLY A 215 13.36 1.24 6.12
CA GLY A 215 13.41 2.42 6.96
C GLY A 215 12.97 3.73 6.31
N ALA A 216 12.27 3.68 5.16
CA ALA A 216 11.93 4.83 4.33
C ALA A 216 13.16 5.60 3.80
N MET A 217 14.31 4.93 3.71
CA MET A 217 15.57 5.49 3.24
C MET A 217 15.64 5.52 1.71
N PHE A 218 14.79 6.36 1.10
CA PHE A 218 14.72 6.45 -0.35
C PHE A 218 15.99 7.05 -0.98
N ASP A 219 16.32 6.62 -2.19
CA ASP A 219 17.46 7.14 -2.95
C ASP A 219 17.19 8.57 -3.42
N VAL A 220 17.95 9.54 -2.89
CA VAL A 220 17.81 10.96 -3.22
C VAL A 220 18.07 11.22 -4.70
N GLU A 221 19.12 10.64 -5.28
CA GLU A 221 19.50 10.88 -6.68
C GLU A 221 18.45 10.31 -7.64
N ALA A 222 17.94 9.11 -7.34
CA ALA A 222 16.86 8.52 -8.13
C ALA A 222 15.56 9.35 -8.08
N ASN A 223 15.27 9.99 -6.95
CA ASN A 223 14.12 10.89 -6.81
C ASN A 223 14.36 12.24 -7.51
N VAL A 224 15.58 12.79 -7.46
CA VAL A 224 15.95 14.00 -8.24
C VAL A 224 15.75 13.73 -9.72
N LYS A 225 16.22 12.59 -10.22
CA LYS A 225 16.00 12.20 -11.62
C LYS A 225 14.52 12.13 -11.99
N ARG A 226 13.68 11.57 -11.10
CA ARG A 226 12.22 11.53 -11.33
C ARG A 226 11.63 12.93 -11.38
N TRP A 227 12.02 13.82 -10.46
CA TRP A 227 11.59 15.22 -10.49
C TRP A 227 11.97 15.89 -11.82
N ILE A 228 13.20 15.70 -12.31
CA ILE A 228 13.63 16.22 -13.62
C ILE A 228 12.74 15.70 -14.75
N GLU A 229 12.45 14.40 -14.77
CA GLU A 229 11.59 13.77 -15.78
C GLU A 229 10.17 14.36 -15.74
N THR A 230 9.61 14.57 -14.54
CA THR A 230 8.31 15.20 -14.34
C THR A 230 8.29 16.66 -14.81
N GLU A 231 9.26 17.47 -14.39
CA GLU A 231 9.34 18.88 -14.80
C GLU A 231 9.56 19.02 -16.31
N LEU A 232 10.43 18.21 -16.90
CA LEU A 232 10.66 18.21 -18.34
C LEU A 232 9.37 17.89 -19.11
N MET A 233 8.55 16.97 -18.60
CA MET A 233 7.24 16.66 -19.19
C MET A 233 6.29 17.86 -19.11
N ARG A 234 6.27 18.60 -18.00
CA ARG A 234 5.48 19.84 -17.87
C ARG A 234 5.91 20.91 -18.87
N PHE A 235 7.22 21.10 -19.06
CA PHE A 235 7.75 22.06 -20.04
C PHE A 235 7.47 21.66 -21.49
N ARG A 236 7.61 20.37 -21.83
CA ARG A 236 7.53 19.90 -23.23
C ARG A 236 6.11 19.55 -23.67
N GLU A 237 5.31 19.00 -22.78
CA GLU A 237 3.98 18.46 -23.11
C GLU A 237 2.85 19.15 -22.34
N GLY A 238 3.14 20.01 -21.37
CA GLY A 238 2.13 20.64 -20.52
C GLY A 238 1.38 19.65 -19.65
N ARG A 239 1.99 18.51 -19.31
CA ARG A 239 1.37 17.42 -18.56
C ARG A 239 2.00 17.21 -17.18
N PRO A 240 1.20 16.95 -16.12
CA PRO A 240 -0.27 17.01 -16.12
C PRO A 240 -0.82 18.45 -16.24
N VAL A 241 0.03 19.44 -15.96
CA VAL A 241 -0.22 20.88 -16.19
C VAL A 241 1.04 21.54 -16.72
N THR A 242 0.92 22.76 -17.25
CA THR A 242 2.07 23.53 -17.75
C THR A 242 3.01 23.96 -16.61
N ALA A 243 4.26 24.26 -16.95
CA ALA A 243 5.31 24.62 -15.99
C ALA A 243 4.98 25.91 -15.21
N ASP A 244 4.20 26.82 -15.81
CA ASP A 244 3.77 28.11 -15.27
C ASP A 244 2.54 28.04 -14.35
N ALA A 245 1.97 26.85 -14.12
CA ALA A 245 0.76 26.65 -13.33
C ALA A 245 0.91 26.92 -11.80
N GLY A 246 2.10 27.27 -11.32
CA GLY A 246 2.34 27.57 -9.90
C GLY A 246 2.23 26.38 -8.94
N THR A 247 2.36 25.15 -9.45
CA THR A 247 2.31 23.91 -8.66
C THR A 247 3.70 23.37 -8.35
N ARG A 248 3.82 22.56 -7.29
CA ARG A 248 5.05 21.88 -6.88
C ARG A 248 4.96 20.37 -6.94
N TYR A 249 6.12 19.74 -6.91
CA TYR A 249 6.26 18.31 -6.69
C TYR A 249 6.18 18.04 -5.18
N LEU A 250 5.32 17.11 -4.76
CA LEU A 250 5.21 16.70 -3.36
C LEU A 250 5.93 15.39 -3.11
N LYS A 251 6.90 15.40 -2.19
CA LYS A 251 7.55 14.19 -1.68
C LYS A 251 7.05 13.84 -0.28
N VAL A 252 6.52 12.64 -0.11
CA VAL A 252 6.05 12.11 1.16
C VAL A 252 6.96 10.98 1.62
N ALA A 253 7.44 11.01 2.87
CA ALA A 253 8.11 9.88 3.50
C ALA A 253 7.21 9.30 4.60
N VAL A 254 7.16 7.97 4.69
CA VAL A 254 6.30 7.29 5.67
C VAL A 254 7.10 6.34 6.56
N TYR A 255 7.31 6.76 7.81
CA TYR A 255 7.88 5.92 8.86
C TYR A 255 6.77 5.16 9.59
N HIS A 256 7.14 4.18 10.41
CA HIS A 256 6.15 3.41 11.16
C HIS A 256 6.66 2.94 12.51
N TRP A 257 5.72 2.59 13.40
CA TRP A 257 5.96 1.97 14.68
C TRP A 257 4.83 0.99 15.02
N SER A 258 5.02 0.20 16.07
CA SER A 258 3.95 -0.59 16.71
C SER A 258 3.67 0.03 18.08
N SER A 259 2.43 0.44 18.33
CA SER A 259 2.04 1.01 19.63
C SER A 259 2.03 -0.02 20.76
N SER A 260 1.72 -1.28 20.47
CA SER A 260 1.63 -2.34 21.47
C SER A 260 2.93 -3.09 21.73
N ASN A 261 3.83 -3.15 20.74
CA ASN A 261 5.16 -3.73 20.93
C ASN A 261 6.28 -2.85 20.35
N PRO A 262 6.50 -1.64 20.91
CA PRO A 262 7.40 -0.65 20.32
C PRO A 262 8.86 -1.12 20.19
N LYS A 263 9.33 -2.00 21.08
CA LYS A 263 10.73 -2.43 21.11
C LYS A 263 11.07 -3.58 20.15
N GLN A 264 10.07 -4.26 19.61
CA GLN A 264 10.29 -5.47 18.79
C GLN A 264 9.57 -5.42 17.44
N GLU A 265 8.42 -4.76 17.35
CA GLU A 265 7.55 -4.76 16.16
C GLU A 265 7.48 -3.38 15.48
N GLY A 266 8.40 -2.48 15.81
CA GLY A 266 8.62 -1.22 15.10
C GLY A 266 9.46 -1.39 13.84
N CYS A 267 10.06 -0.31 13.35
CA CYS A 267 10.89 -0.35 12.15
C CYS A 267 12.21 -1.10 12.39
N ALA A 268 12.37 -2.30 11.82
CA ALA A 268 13.57 -3.11 12.01
C ALA A 268 14.86 -2.44 11.50
N ALA A 269 14.78 -1.62 10.45
CA ALA A 269 15.92 -0.88 9.89
C ALA A 269 16.49 0.16 10.88
N HIS A 270 15.67 0.64 11.81
CA HIS A 270 16.01 1.65 12.81
C HIS A 270 15.95 1.07 14.23
N GLY A 271 16.24 -0.23 14.38
CA GLY A 271 16.32 -0.89 15.68
C GLY A 271 15.02 -0.87 16.48
N SER A 272 13.87 -0.77 15.82
CA SER A 272 12.55 -0.59 16.44
C SER A 272 12.41 0.72 17.24
N ASN A 273 13.26 1.72 17.00
CA ASN A 273 13.13 3.03 17.60
C ASN A 273 12.31 3.96 16.69
N ALA A 274 11.11 4.33 17.14
CA ALA A 274 10.22 5.20 16.38
C ALA A 274 10.76 6.62 16.17
N ALA A 275 11.55 7.13 17.12
CA ALA A 275 12.15 8.46 17.01
C ALA A 275 13.24 8.46 15.93
N ASP A 276 14.16 7.49 15.97
CA ASP A 276 15.23 7.35 14.97
C ASP A 276 14.63 7.14 13.57
N ALA A 277 13.56 6.34 13.45
CA ALA A 277 12.87 6.13 12.19
C ALA A 277 12.23 7.42 11.63
N ALA A 278 11.60 8.23 12.49
CA ALA A 278 11.01 9.50 12.08
C ALA A 278 12.07 10.55 11.72
N GLU A 279 13.15 10.63 12.50
CA GLU A 279 14.28 11.53 12.26
C GLU A 279 15.00 11.20 10.96
N ALA A 280 15.31 9.92 10.72
CA ALA A 280 15.96 9.49 9.48
C ALA A 280 15.10 9.79 8.24
N ALA A 281 13.78 9.56 8.32
CA ALA A 281 12.86 9.87 7.23
C ALA A 281 12.75 11.39 6.98
N LEU A 282 12.68 12.19 8.05
CA LEU A 282 12.68 13.66 7.94
C LEU A 282 13.98 14.19 7.32
N GLN A 283 15.12 13.67 7.79
CA GLN A 283 16.42 14.03 7.24
C GLN A 283 16.48 13.70 5.74
N ARG A 284 15.96 12.54 5.32
CA ARG A 284 15.94 12.14 3.92
C ARG A 284 15.08 13.06 3.05
N LEU A 285 13.94 13.54 3.57
CA LEU A 285 13.14 14.58 2.90
C LEU A 285 13.90 15.89 2.74
N ASN A 286 14.63 16.31 3.79
CA ASN A 286 15.45 17.52 3.76
C ASN A 286 16.60 17.40 2.75
N GLU A 287 17.29 16.27 2.70
CA GLU A 287 18.35 15.99 1.72
C GLU A 287 17.80 16.09 0.28
N PHE A 288 16.62 15.54 0.02
CA PHE A 288 15.98 15.65 -1.30
C PHE A 288 15.62 17.08 -1.66
N ARG A 289 15.00 17.82 -0.75
CA ARG A 289 14.67 19.24 -0.95
C ARG A 289 15.92 20.05 -1.25
N GLN A 290 16.97 19.90 -0.44
CA GLN A 290 18.25 20.58 -0.63
C GLN A 290 18.93 20.19 -1.95
N ALA A 291 18.84 18.93 -2.36
CA ALA A 291 19.40 18.49 -3.63
C ALA A 291 18.74 19.24 -4.82
N ILE A 292 17.43 19.45 -4.78
CA ILE A 292 16.73 20.24 -5.80
C ILE A 292 17.13 21.73 -5.72
N GLU A 293 17.00 22.34 -4.54
CA GLU A 293 17.24 23.78 -4.34
C GLU A 293 18.69 24.20 -4.67
N ASN A 294 19.66 23.32 -4.42
CA ASN A 294 21.07 23.62 -4.69
C ASN A 294 21.51 23.28 -6.12
N SER A 295 20.89 22.29 -6.76
CA SER A 295 21.32 21.81 -8.08
C SER A 295 20.65 22.54 -9.25
N PHE A 296 19.49 23.17 -9.01
CA PHE A 296 18.70 23.83 -10.04
C PHE A 296 18.49 25.31 -9.70
N CYS A 297 18.66 26.19 -10.70
CA CYS A 297 18.58 27.63 -10.50
C CYS A 297 17.15 28.12 -10.22
N CYS A 298 17.03 29.44 -10.09
CA CYS A 298 15.80 30.15 -10.40
C CYS A 298 14.63 29.82 -9.45
N GLY A 299 14.96 29.42 -8.22
CA GLY A 299 13.99 29.12 -7.17
C GLY A 299 13.32 27.74 -7.31
N ALA A 300 13.98 26.77 -7.97
CA ALA A 300 13.50 25.40 -8.02
C ALA A 300 13.32 24.85 -6.59
N SER A 301 12.13 24.31 -6.30
CA SER A 301 11.81 23.79 -4.98
C SER A 301 10.76 22.69 -5.06
N VAL A 302 10.61 21.95 -3.97
CA VAL A 302 9.60 20.89 -3.79
C VAL A 302 8.92 21.07 -2.44
N ASP A 303 7.71 20.55 -2.31
CA ASP A 303 7.06 20.43 -1.00
C ASP A 303 7.31 19.03 -0.45
N SER A 304 7.33 18.93 0.88
CA SER A 304 7.55 17.65 1.57
C SER A 304 6.56 17.44 2.70
N LEU A 305 6.25 16.17 2.99
CA LEU A 305 5.36 15.78 4.08
C LEU A 305 5.88 14.51 4.76
N LEU A 306 5.93 14.51 6.08
CA LEU A 306 6.27 13.33 6.88
C LEU A 306 5.00 12.75 7.50
N ILE A 307 4.79 11.45 7.28
CA ILE A 307 3.69 10.70 7.88
C ILE A 307 4.27 9.56 8.69
N GLY A 308 3.73 9.36 9.88
CA GLY A 308 3.97 8.18 10.69
C GLY A 308 2.76 7.25 10.67
N VAL A 309 2.96 5.94 10.71
CA VAL A 309 1.89 4.94 10.79
C VAL A 309 2.09 4.04 12.01
N ASP A 310 1.06 3.91 12.85
CA ASP A 310 0.98 2.83 13.83
C ASP A 310 0.48 1.55 13.15
N THR A 311 1.36 0.58 12.94
CA THR A 311 1.04 -0.66 12.20
C THR A 311 0.08 -1.60 12.92
N ASP A 312 -0.23 -1.30 14.19
CA ASP A 312 -1.19 -2.06 14.98
C ASP A 312 -2.63 -1.64 14.66
N THR A 313 -2.83 -0.35 14.41
CA THR A 313 -4.15 0.29 14.25
C THR A 313 -4.37 0.91 12.87
N ASP A 314 -3.32 0.98 12.06
CA ASP A 314 -3.22 1.74 10.82
C ASP A 314 -3.51 3.26 10.98
N ALA A 315 -3.51 3.77 12.20
CA ALA A 315 -3.66 5.19 12.47
C ALA A 315 -2.43 5.97 11.99
N ILE A 316 -2.66 7.14 11.39
CA ILE A 316 -1.57 8.02 10.95
C ILE A 316 -1.28 9.15 11.94
N LYS A 317 -0.03 9.57 11.95
CA LYS A 317 0.45 10.84 12.48
C LYS A 317 0.94 11.69 11.32
N VAL A 318 0.38 12.88 11.15
CA VAL A 318 0.79 13.79 10.07
C VAL A 318 1.56 14.95 10.66
N HIS A 319 2.83 15.08 10.27
CA HIS A 319 3.67 16.21 10.70
C HIS A 319 3.32 17.44 9.88
N ILE A 320 2.94 18.52 10.55
CA ILE A 320 2.40 19.71 9.88
C ILE A 320 3.59 20.59 9.47
N PRO A 321 3.79 20.88 8.17
CA PRO A 321 4.81 21.84 7.75
C PRO A 321 4.45 23.25 8.23
N ASP A 322 5.43 24.14 8.38
CA ASP A 322 5.15 25.58 8.53
C ASP A 322 5.04 26.28 7.16
N ALA A 323 4.95 27.62 7.14
CA ALA A 323 4.81 28.37 5.89
C ALA A 323 6.03 28.23 4.97
N ASP A 324 7.21 27.92 5.53
CA ASP A 324 8.45 27.70 4.77
C ASP A 324 8.61 26.23 4.34
N GLY A 325 7.65 25.38 4.68
CA GLY A 325 7.66 23.94 4.40
C GLY A 325 8.63 23.16 5.30
N GLN A 326 9.09 23.75 6.40
CA GLN A 326 9.90 23.05 7.40
C GLN A 326 8.99 22.20 8.29
N MET A 327 9.49 21.08 8.78
CA MET A 327 8.75 20.17 9.66
C MET A 327 9.50 19.95 10.98
N SER A 328 8.74 19.67 12.03
CA SER A 328 9.27 19.25 13.32
C SER A 328 8.64 17.91 13.74
N LEU A 329 9.42 17.06 14.40
CA LEU A 329 8.91 15.81 14.99
C LEU A 329 7.91 16.07 16.12
N TYR A 330 7.87 17.29 16.66
CA TYR A 330 6.96 17.71 17.74
C TYR A 330 5.76 18.52 17.25
N ARG A 331 5.63 18.71 15.93
CA ARG A 331 4.50 19.42 15.31
C ARG A 331 3.73 18.45 14.42
N PHE A 332 2.72 17.81 15.00
CA PHE A 332 1.91 16.81 14.30
C PHE A 332 0.47 16.79 14.80
N VAL A 333 -0.40 16.20 13.98
CA VAL A 333 -1.73 15.75 14.39
C VAL A 333 -1.71 14.23 14.47
N ASP A 334 -2.07 13.66 15.61
CA ASP A 334 -2.21 12.23 15.81
C ASP A 334 -3.67 11.82 15.55
N ASN A 335 -3.90 11.03 14.51
CA ASN A 335 -5.25 10.73 14.06
C ASN A 335 -5.97 9.75 15.00
N ILE A 336 -5.23 8.98 15.83
CA ILE A 336 -5.88 8.12 16.82
C ILE A 336 -6.52 8.92 17.96
N ASP A 337 -5.89 10.02 18.35
CA ASP A 337 -6.42 10.93 19.37
C ASP A 337 -7.57 11.74 18.80
N LEU A 338 -7.44 12.18 17.53
CA LEU A 338 -8.52 12.86 16.83
C LEU A 338 -9.75 11.95 16.70
N TYR A 339 -9.58 10.70 16.27
CA TYR A 339 -10.67 9.72 16.17
C TYR A 339 -11.45 9.60 17.49
N ARG A 340 -10.76 9.43 18.62
CA ARG A 340 -11.40 9.34 19.94
C ARG A 340 -12.14 10.62 20.31
N ALA A 341 -11.57 11.78 19.99
CA ALA A 341 -12.18 13.08 20.28
C ALA A 341 -13.42 13.39 19.42
N THR A 342 -13.59 12.70 18.28
CA THR A 342 -14.64 12.98 17.30
C THR A 342 -15.61 11.82 17.02
N VAL A 343 -15.36 10.61 17.53
CA VAL A 343 -16.21 9.43 17.26
C VAL A 343 -17.67 9.59 17.71
N ASN A 344 -17.92 10.41 18.75
CA ASN A 344 -19.27 10.66 19.28
C ASN A 344 -19.91 11.97 18.76
N ASP A 345 -19.23 12.69 17.86
CA ASP A 345 -19.75 13.92 17.27
C ASP A 345 -20.65 13.64 16.06
N ASP A 346 -21.31 14.68 15.55
CA ASP A 346 -21.80 14.68 14.17
C ASP A 346 -20.68 15.00 13.17
N ALA A 347 -20.93 14.70 11.88
CA ALA A 347 -19.94 14.86 10.82
C ALA A 347 -19.43 16.31 10.66
N SER A 348 -20.26 17.32 10.91
CA SER A 348 -19.85 18.73 10.77
C SER A 348 -18.94 19.13 11.92
N THR A 349 -19.31 18.76 13.15
CA THR A 349 -18.50 19.00 14.35
C THR A 349 -17.16 18.28 14.28
N ALA A 350 -17.14 17.03 13.83
CA ALA A 350 -15.92 16.25 13.65
C ALA A 350 -14.95 16.94 12.65
N ARG A 351 -15.46 17.41 11.49
CA ARG A 351 -14.64 18.16 10.51
C ARG A 351 -14.10 19.45 11.10
N LEU A 352 -14.91 20.19 11.86
CA LEU A 352 -14.48 21.43 12.49
C LEU A 352 -13.34 21.19 13.50
N LYS A 353 -13.46 20.17 14.36
CA LYS A 353 -12.41 19.79 15.31
C LYS A 353 -11.13 19.35 14.60
N LEU A 354 -11.24 18.62 13.49
CA LEU A 354 -10.09 18.24 12.67
C LEU A 354 -9.35 19.45 12.10
N HIS A 355 -10.07 20.39 11.48
CA HIS A 355 -9.45 21.62 10.97
C HIS A 355 -8.80 22.43 12.10
N ARG A 356 -9.45 22.49 13.27
CA ARG A 356 -8.90 23.13 14.46
C ARG A 356 -7.61 22.45 14.95
N ALA A 357 -7.56 21.11 14.95
CA ALA A 357 -6.35 20.38 15.33
C ALA A 357 -5.15 20.71 14.42
N ILE A 358 -5.38 20.89 13.12
CA ILE A 358 -4.33 21.32 12.18
C ILE A 358 -3.84 22.73 12.51
N LEU A 359 -4.75 23.67 12.82
CA LEU A 359 -4.39 25.03 13.21
C LEU A 359 -3.65 25.07 14.55
N GLU A 360 -4.11 24.32 15.55
CA GLU A 360 -3.47 24.23 16.87
C GLU A 360 -2.07 23.62 16.76
N ALA A 361 -1.89 22.57 15.94
CA ALA A 361 -0.57 22.02 15.66
C ALA A 361 0.34 23.05 14.98
N SER A 362 -0.18 23.84 14.03
CA SER A 362 0.58 24.90 13.36
C SER A 362 1.00 26.04 14.31
N ALA A 363 0.21 26.29 15.36
CA ALA A 363 0.45 27.34 16.35
C ALA A 363 1.29 26.89 17.56
N ILE A 364 1.77 25.64 17.58
CA ILE A 364 2.53 25.10 18.71
C ILE A 364 3.84 25.88 18.92
N THR A 365 4.24 26.04 20.18
CA THR A 365 5.49 26.74 20.57
C THR A 365 6.52 25.75 21.12
N GLY A 366 7.75 26.20 21.41
CA GLY A 366 8.81 25.34 21.91
C GLY A 366 9.44 24.47 20.81
N TRP A 367 9.66 23.18 21.08
CA TRP A 367 10.33 22.27 20.12
C TRP A 367 9.55 22.02 18.82
N GLY A 368 8.24 22.31 18.82
CA GLY A 368 7.38 22.25 17.64
C GLY A 368 7.20 23.59 16.92
N ALA A 369 7.86 24.67 17.37
CA ALA A 369 7.67 26.00 16.77
C ALA A 369 8.01 26.02 15.27
N GLY A 370 7.25 26.78 14.50
CA GLY A 370 7.43 26.96 13.06
C GLY A 370 7.05 28.37 12.62
N ASN A 371 7.41 28.71 11.39
CA ASN A 371 7.13 30.03 10.83
C ASN A 371 5.73 30.07 10.20
N GLY A 372 4.70 30.19 11.03
CA GLY A 372 3.31 30.32 10.57
C GLY A 372 2.70 29.05 9.99
N GLU A 373 1.54 29.20 9.34
CA GLU A 373 0.75 28.09 8.82
C GLU A 373 1.21 27.67 7.40
N PRO A 374 1.12 26.37 7.07
CA PRO A 374 1.37 25.93 5.71
C PRO A 374 0.30 26.47 4.75
N HIS A 375 0.64 26.56 3.46
CA HIS A 375 -0.29 27.07 2.44
C HIS A 375 -1.61 26.26 2.41
N GLU A 376 -2.68 26.90 1.94
CA GLU A 376 -4.04 26.34 1.96
C GLU A 376 -4.13 24.94 1.34
N GLY A 377 -3.50 24.73 0.19
CA GLY A 377 -3.44 23.43 -0.49
C GLY A 377 -2.84 22.31 0.36
N MET A 378 -1.76 22.57 1.11
CA MET A 378 -1.18 21.61 2.04
C MET A 378 -2.15 21.29 3.19
N ARG A 379 -2.81 22.30 3.77
CA ARG A 379 -3.81 22.07 4.82
C ARG A 379 -5.01 21.26 4.31
N ARG A 380 -5.45 21.52 3.08
CA ARG A 380 -6.52 20.77 2.41
C ARG A 380 -6.12 19.30 2.21
N LEU A 381 -4.90 19.05 1.72
CA LEU A 381 -4.35 17.70 1.58
C LEU A 381 -4.30 16.98 2.93
N ILE A 382 -3.70 17.59 3.95
CA ILE A 382 -3.58 17.01 5.29
C ILE A 382 -4.96 16.68 5.85
N ALA A 383 -5.93 17.59 5.72
CA ALA A 383 -7.28 17.36 6.19
C ALA A 383 -7.94 16.15 5.50
N SER A 384 -7.80 16.04 4.16
CA SER A 384 -8.30 14.88 3.42
C SER A 384 -7.63 13.57 3.87
N LEU A 385 -6.31 13.55 4.06
CA LEU A 385 -5.59 12.35 4.53
C LEU A 385 -6.05 11.91 5.92
N LEU A 386 -6.22 12.85 6.85
CA LEU A 386 -6.73 12.57 8.20
C LEU A 386 -8.16 12.01 8.14
N ILE A 387 -9.07 12.65 7.38
CA ILE A 387 -10.45 12.18 7.20
C ILE A 387 -10.49 10.77 6.63
N ASN A 388 -9.73 10.53 5.56
CA ASN A 388 -9.63 9.23 4.91
C ASN A 388 -9.16 8.15 5.89
N ASN A 389 -8.14 8.46 6.69
CA ASN A 389 -7.58 7.52 7.64
C ASN A 389 -8.53 7.21 8.83
N LEU A 390 -9.50 8.07 9.17
CA LEU A 390 -10.54 7.73 10.16
C LEU A 390 -11.34 6.49 9.70
N SER A 391 -11.59 6.35 8.39
CA SER A 391 -12.22 5.16 7.83
C SER A 391 -11.35 3.92 8.00
N GLN A 392 -10.02 4.06 7.91
CA GLN A 392 -9.09 2.94 8.12
C GLN A 392 -8.98 2.55 9.60
N ILE A 393 -8.92 3.51 10.52
CA ILE A 393 -8.97 3.22 11.97
C ILE A 393 -10.25 2.44 12.28
N GLU A 394 -11.39 2.85 11.72
CA GLU A 394 -12.66 2.15 11.90
C GLU A 394 -12.70 0.77 11.24
N TYR A 395 -12.06 0.63 10.08
CA TYR A 395 -11.86 -0.65 9.41
C TYR A 395 -11.12 -1.61 10.33
N VAL A 396 -10.08 -1.16 11.04
CA VAL A 396 -9.36 -1.99 11.99
C VAL A 396 -10.19 -2.30 13.24
N CYS A 397 -10.88 -1.28 13.77
CA CYS A 397 -11.80 -1.42 14.89
C CYS A 397 -12.86 -2.49 14.67
N SER A 398 -13.56 -2.40 13.54
CA SER A 398 -14.75 -3.21 13.26
C SER A 398 -14.41 -4.69 13.02
N ASN A 399 -13.23 -4.96 12.46
CA ASN A 399 -12.86 -6.31 12.02
C ASN A 399 -11.98 -7.06 13.03
N TRP A 400 -11.16 -6.36 13.81
CA TRP A 400 -10.22 -6.98 14.75
C TRP A 400 -10.36 -6.49 16.20
N GLY A 401 -11.38 -5.69 16.51
CA GLY A 401 -11.60 -5.19 17.86
C GLY A 401 -10.60 -4.11 18.29
N GLY A 402 -9.95 -3.45 17.32
CA GLY A 402 -9.17 -2.23 17.50
C GLY A 402 -7.72 -2.26 17.14
N ARG A 403 -7.12 -3.44 17.08
CA ARG A 403 -5.80 -3.61 16.47
C ARG A 403 -5.76 -4.95 15.74
N TYR A 404 -4.86 -5.08 14.79
CA TYR A 404 -4.60 -6.34 14.12
C TYR A 404 -4.21 -7.45 15.09
N LYS A 405 -4.64 -8.68 14.80
CA LYS A 405 -4.21 -9.87 15.56
C LYS A 405 -2.78 -10.28 15.19
N ASP A 406 -2.39 -10.06 13.95
CA ASP A 406 -1.04 -10.24 13.42
C ASP A 406 -0.26 -8.92 13.55
N ILE A 407 0.29 -8.69 14.75
CA ILE A 407 1.06 -7.47 15.05
C ILE A 407 2.32 -7.36 14.18
N GLY A 408 3.01 -8.48 13.97
CA GLY A 408 4.24 -8.53 13.20
C GLY A 408 4.06 -8.92 11.73
N HIS A 409 5.14 -9.48 11.18
CA HIS A 409 5.26 -9.94 9.81
C HIS A 409 4.41 -11.18 9.51
N ALA A 410 3.71 -11.18 8.38
CA ALA A 410 2.89 -12.30 7.89
C ALA A 410 2.84 -12.36 6.35
N GLU A 411 3.91 -11.90 5.70
CA GLU A 411 4.05 -11.82 4.25
C GLU A 411 4.09 -13.21 3.58
N ARG A 412 3.55 -13.30 2.36
CA ARG A 412 3.43 -14.56 1.59
C ARG A 412 4.62 -14.77 0.65
N PHE A 413 5.23 -13.70 0.17
CA PHE A 413 6.41 -13.73 -0.70
C PHE A 413 7.26 -12.46 -0.55
N ILE A 414 8.51 -12.53 -1.01
CA ILE A 414 9.38 -11.37 -1.17
C ILE A 414 9.21 -10.84 -2.59
N ASN A 415 8.97 -9.54 -2.72
CA ASN A 415 8.99 -8.83 -3.99
C ASN A 415 10.32 -8.08 -4.12
N VAL A 416 11.04 -8.28 -5.23
CA VAL A 416 12.30 -7.61 -5.52
C VAL A 416 12.15 -6.76 -6.78
N GLY A 417 12.53 -5.48 -6.70
CA GLY A 417 12.46 -4.54 -7.82
C GLY A 417 11.35 -3.50 -7.65
N GLU A 418 10.53 -3.29 -8.68
CA GLU A 418 9.60 -2.14 -8.71
C GLU A 418 8.23 -2.41 -8.07
N GLY A 419 7.97 -3.63 -7.60
CA GLY A 419 6.71 -3.99 -6.96
C GLY A 419 5.56 -4.21 -7.94
N PHE A 420 4.54 -4.96 -7.52
CA PHE A 420 3.28 -5.08 -8.26
C PHE A 420 2.33 -3.95 -7.86
N GLU A 421 1.71 -3.32 -8.86
CA GLU A 421 0.77 -2.23 -8.66
C GLU A 421 -0.62 -2.72 -8.27
N GLU A 422 -0.96 -3.92 -8.75
CA GLU A 422 -2.23 -4.60 -8.57
C GLU A 422 -2.50 -5.03 -7.12
N PHE A 423 -1.44 -5.10 -6.31
CA PHE A 423 -1.49 -5.66 -4.95
C PHE A 423 -1.00 -4.67 -3.91
N GLN A 424 -1.96 -3.98 -3.29
CA GLN A 424 -1.70 -3.02 -2.22
C GLN A 424 -2.43 -3.43 -0.96
N MET A 425 -1.88 -4.39 -0.23
CA MET A 425 -2.50 -4.93 0.97
C MET A 425 -1.48 -5.22 2.05
N ARG A 426 -1.86 -4.90 3.29
CA ARG A 426 -1.10 -5.18 4.52
C ARG A 426 -0.72 -6.66 4.59
N ASN A 427 0.56 -6.94 4.86
CA ASN A 427 1.13 -8.28 5.05
C ASN A 427 0.95 -9.23 3.85
N LEU A 428 0.81 -8.72 2.61
CA LEU A 428 0.85 -9.59 1.44
C LEU A 428 2.28 -9.95 1.04
N ALA A 429 3.15 -8.94 0.90
CA ALA A 429 4.51 -9.12 0.41
C ALA A 429 5.47 -8.14 1.08
N TYR A 430 6.70 -8.60 1.31
CA TYR A 430 7.81 -7.76 1.72
C TYR A 430 8.48 -7.18 0.47
N LEU A 431 8.67 -5.86 0.37
CA LEU A 431 9.20 -5.22 -0.84
C LEU A 431 10.66 -4.80 -0.66
N ALA A 432 11.58 -5.45 -1.35
CA ALA A 432 12.97 -5.01 -1.51
C ALA A 432 13.10 -4.21 -2.82
N HIS A 433 12.95 -2.89 -2.77
CA HIS A 433 13.15 -2.05 -3.95
C HIS A 433 14.64 -1.83 -4.20
N LEU A 434 15.15 -2.43 -5.27
CA LEU A 434 16.55 -2.34 -5.65
C LEU A 434 16.70 -2.44 -7.16
N HIS A 435 17.86 -2.00 -7.65
CA HIS A 435 18.27 -2.15 -9.05
C HIS A 435 19.46 -3.10 -9.22
N THR A 436 20.22 -3.29 -8.14
CA THR A 436 21.37 -4.18 -7.96
C THR A 436 21.32 -4.76 -6.55
N ILE A 437 21.88 -5.95 -6.34
CA ILE A 437 21.93 -6.54 -4.98
C ILE A 437 23.01 -5.85 -4.14
N GLU A 438 24.03 -5.29 -4.79
CA GLU A 438 25.11 -4.54 -4.17
C GLU A 438 24.59 -3.32 -3.43
N GLU A 439 23.64 -2.58 -4.03
CA GLU A 439 23.03 -1.40 -3.41
C GLU A 439 21.87 -1.77 -2.46
N GLY A 440 21.14 -2.86 -2.76
CA GLY A 440 19.94 -3.26 -2.02
C GLY A 440 20.11 -4.45 -1.05
N ALA A 441 21.35 -4.84 -0.75
CA ALA A 441 21.64 -5.98 0.13
C ALA A 441 20.99 -5.87 1.53
N PRO A 442 21.01 -4.70 2.20
CA PRO A 442 20.37 -4.56 3.51
C PRO A 442 18.87 -4.88 3.50
N ASP A 443 18.14 -4.39 2.51
CA ASP A 443 16.72 -4.68 2.32
C ASP A 443 16.48 -6.19 2.12
N MET A 444 17.30 -6.82 1.28
CA MET A 444 17.16 -8.25 1.00
C MET A 444 17.47 -9.11 2.25
N ASP A 445 18.47 -8.73 3.06
CA ASP A 445 18.83 -9.45 4.29
C ASP A 445 17.70 -9.44 5.32
N VAL A 446 17.00 -8.31 5.44
CA VAL A 446 15.82 -8.18 6.31
C VAL A 446 14.70 -9.10 5.82
N GLY A 447 14.40 -9.10 4.51
CA GLY A 447 13.42 -10.01 3.91
C GLY A 447 13.74 -11.48 4.18
N ILE A 448 14.99 -11.91 3.96
CA ILE A 448 15.43 -13.29 4.24
C ILE A 448 15.29 -13.63 5.73
N LYS A 449 15.61 -12.70 6.63
CA LYS A 449 15.45 -12.91 8.09
C LYS A 449 13.99 -13.12 8.48
N ILE A 450 13.06 -12.37 7.88
CA ILE A 450 11.61 -12.54 8.09
C ILE A 450 11.17 -13.93 7.61
N PHE A 451 11.50 -14.29 6.38
CA PHE A 451 11.05 -15.54 5.76
C PHE A 451 11.74 -16.80 6.32
N LYS A 452 12.90 -16.66 6.98
CA LYS A 452 13.46 -17.74 7.80
C LYS A 452 12.51 -18.17 8.92
N LYS A 453 11.79 -17.21 9.52
CA LYS A 453 10.79 -17.48 10.57
C LYS A 453 9.45 -17.95 9.99
N LEU A 454 8.97 -17.28 8.93
CA LEU A 454 7.65 -17.55 8.34
C LEU A 454 7.59 -18.86 7.54
N ASN A 455 8.65 -19.18 6.78
CA ASN A 455 8.63 -20.28 5.82
C ASN A 455 9.61 -21.39 6.21
N ILE A 456 10.90 -21.07 6.33
CA ILE A 456 11.96 -22.10 6.50
C ILE A 456 11.77 -22.88 7.79
N LYS A 457 11.39 -22.23 8.89
CA LYS A 457 11.08 -22.89 10.17
C LYS A 457 9.99 -23.98 10.04
N HIS A 458 9.11 -23.84 9.05
CA HIS A 458 8.01 -24.77 8.77
C HIS A 458 8.29 -25.69 7.58
N GLY A 459 9.53 -25.73 7.07
CA GLY A 459 9.93 -26.58 5.95
C GLY A 459 9.50 -26.06 4.57
N LEU A 460 8.98 -24.84 4.48
CA LEU A 460 8.57 -24.20 3.23
C LEU A 460 9.72 -23.35 2.65
N PRO A 461 9.86 -23.26 1.32
CA PRO A 461 10.83 -22.37 0.71
C PRO A 461 10.38 -20.91 0.78
N ILE A 462 11.29 -20.00 0.47
CA ILE A 462 11.06 -18.57 0.34
C ILE A 462 10.67 -18.26 -1.12
N PRO A 463 9.42 -17.85 -1.39
CA PRO A 463 9.02 -17.42 -2.72
C PRO A 463 9.52 -15.99 -2.98
N ILE A 464 10.28 -15.80 -4.06
CA ILE A 464 10.87 -14.51 -4.46
C ILE A 464 10.35 -14.13 -5.85
N ALA A 465 9.54 -13.08 -5.92
CA ALA A 465 9.04 -12.50 -7.16
C ALA A 465 9.95 -11.32 -7.56
N ILE A 466 10.75 -11.50 -8.61
CA ILE A 466 11.58 -10.45 -9.19
C ILE A 466 10.76 -9.76 -10.30
N HIS A 467 10.50 -8.46 -10.13
CA HIS A 467 9.62 -7.71 -11.00
C HIS A 467 10.20 -6.34 -11.36
N TYR A 468 10.24 -6.03 -12.66
CA TYR A 468 10.64 -4.72 -13.15
C TYR A 468 9.72 -4.22 -14.25
N ARG A 469 9.53 -2.90 -14.31
CA ARG A 469 8.79 -2.29 -15.39
C ARG A 469 9.71 -1.85 -16.53
N TYR A 470 9.15 -1.72 -17.72
CA TYR A 470 9.85 -1.20 -18.89
C TYR A 470 8.94 -0.24 -19.68
N ASP A 471 9.52 0.60 -20.53
CA ASP A 471 8.75 1.43 -21.45
C ASP A 471 8.73 0.75 -22.82
N SER A 472 7.55 0.30 -23.26
CA SER A 472 7.39 -0.38 -24.55
C SER A 472 7.72 0.50 -25.76
N ARG A 473 7.75 1.83 -25.58
CA ARG A 473 8.11 2.79 -26.63
C ARG A 473 9.62 2.90 -26.83
N VAL A 474 10.42 2.40 -25.90
CA VAL A 474 11.90 2.50 -25.94
C VAL A 474 12.49 1.19 -26.48
N PRO A 475 13.11 1.18 -27.68
CA PRO A 475 13.70 -0.02 -28.24
C PRO A 475 14.69 -0.72 -27.28
N GLY A 476 14.55 -2.05 -27.17
CA GLY A 476 15.39 -2.89 -26.31
C GLY A 476 15.13 -2.77 -24.81
N CYS A 477 14.14 -1.97 -24.37
CA CYS A 477 13.92 -1.72 -22.93
C CYS A 477 13.40 -2.96 -22.21
N ARG A 478 12.53 -3.74 -22.87
CA ARG A 478 12.01 -5.00 -22.33
C ARG A 478 13.12 -6.00 -22.09
N GLU A 479 14.01 -6.17 -23.06
CA GLU A 479 15.16 -7.08 -23.02
C GLU A 479 16.13 -6.67 -21.91
N ARG A 480 16.47 -5.38 -21.81
CA ARG A 480 17.32 -4.86 -20.72
C ARG A 480 16.70 -5.08 -19.34
N SER A 481 15.38 -4.97 -19.21
CA SER A 481 14.67 -5.26 -17.96
C SER A 481 14.64 -6.76 -17.65
N ALA A 482 14.44 -7.62 -18.65
CA ALA A 482 14.50 -9.07 -18.49
C ALA A 482 15.90 -9.55 -18.08
N ASP A 483 16.96 -9.02 -18.71
CA ASP A 483 18.35 -9.31 -18.35
C ASP A 483 18.67 -8.81 -16.94
N ARG A 484 18.05 -7.70 -16.51
CA ARG A 484 18.16 -7.23 -15.12
C ARG A 484 17.54 -8.25 -14.17
N CYS A 485 16.34 -8.77 -14.45
CA CYS A 485 15.74 -9.80 -13.60
C CYS A 485 16.67 -11.01 -13.42
N LYS A 486 17.33 -11.45 -14.50
CA LYS A 486 18.29 -12.56 -14.48
C LYS A 486 19.52 -12.25 -13.62
N ARG A 487 20.15 -11.08 -13.82
CA ARG A 487 21.30 -10.64 -12.98
C ARG A 487 20.95 -10.57 -11.50
N ILE A 488 19.75 -10.08 -11.17
CA ILE A 488 19.30 -10.02 -9.78
C ILE A 488 19.11 -11.42 -9.19
N ARG A 489 18.50 -12.35 -9.93
CA ARG A 489 18.38 -13.74 -9.50
C ARG A 489 19.75 -14.34 -9.18
N GLU A 490 20.69 -14.26 -10.12
CA GLU A 490 22.05 -14.81 -9.96
C GLU A 490 22.76 -14.20 -8.75
N ALA A 491 22.61 -12.89 -8.54
CA ALA A 491 23.21 -12.21 -7.40
C ALA A 491 22.57 -12.63 -6.05
N ILE A 492 21.25 -12.86 -6.01
CA ILE A 492 20.56 -13.40 -4.81
C ILE A 492 21.03 -14.83 -4.54
N GLU A 493 21.05 -15.69 -5.55
CA GLU A 493 21.51 -17.09 -5.43
C GLU A 493 22.95 -17.15 -4.91
N LYS A 494 23.84 -16.28 -5.43
CA LYS A 494 25.22 -16.17 -4.95
C LYS A 494 25.33 -15.66 -3.52
N ARG A 495 24.54 -14.66 -3.13
CA ARG A 495 24.56 -14.08 -1.78
C ARG A 495 24.04 -15.07 -0.73
N TYR A 496 23.01 -15.83 -1.05
CA TYR A 496 22.37 -16.80 -0.16
C TYR A 496 22.59 -18.24 -0.65
N PHE A 497 23.84 -18.56 -0.99
CA PHE A 497 24.25 -19.84 -1.55
C PHE A 497 23.71 -21.04 -0.76
N ASP A 498 23.82 -21.02 0.57
CA ASP A 498 23.34 -22.10 1.45
C ASP A 498 21.83 -22.37 1.33
N LEU A 499 21.03 -21.35 0.99
CA LEU A 499 19.59 -21.50 0.79
C LEU A 499 19.28 -21.97 -0.64
N ALA A 500 20.03 -21.45 -1.62
CA ALA A 500 19.89 -21.82 -3.02
C ALA A 500 20.26 -23.29 -3.25
N GLU A 501 21.39 -23.76 -2.71
CA GLU A 501 21.86 -25.15 -2.81
C GLU A 501 20.83 -26.15 -2.22
N LYS A 502 20.10 -25.73 -1.19
CA LYS A 502 19.05 -26.54 -0.54
C LYS A 502 17.69 -26.47 -1.25
N GLY A 503 17.56 -25.73 -2.35
CA GLY A 503 16.28 -25.50 -3.03
C GLY A 503 15.26 -24.76 -2.16
N LEU A 504 15.73 -23.92 -1.22
CA LEU A 504 14.87 -23.14 -0.32
C LEU A 504 14.51 -21.76 -0.88
N LEU A 505 14.99 -21.42 -2.07
CA LEU A 505 14.62 -20.19 -2.79
C LEU A 505 13.90 -20.58 -4.07
N VAL A 506 12.68 -20.07 -4.27
CA VAL A 506 11.92 -20.27 -5.50
C VAL A 506 11.66 -18.93 -6.14
N PHE A 507 12.10 -18.77 -7.39
CA PHE A 507 12.09 -17.50 -8.10
C PHE A 507 11.00 -17.46 -9.18
N SER A 508 10.34 -16.30 -9.32
CA SER A 508 9.59 -15.96 -10.52
C SER A 508 10.05 -14.62 -11.06
N LEU A 509 10.46 -14.60 -12.32
CA LEU A 509 11.00 -13.42 -12.99
C LEU A 509 9.93 -12.88 -13.91
N THR A 510 9.57 -11.62 -13.72
CA THR A 510 8.52 -10.97 -14.51
C THR A 510 8.92 -9.57 -14.94
N VAL A 511 8.38 -9.16 -16.08
CA VAL A 511 8.44 -7.77 -16.56
C VAL A 511 7.05 -7.27 -16.92
N GLN A 512 6.84 -5.95 -16.88
CA GLN A 512 5.55 -5.34 -17.21
C GLN A 512 5.75 -3.94 -17.80
N ASP A 513 4.96 -3.57 -18.80
CA ASP A 513 5.02 -2.21 -19.34
C ASP A 513 4.57 -1.16 -18.28
N LYS A 514 5.20 0.02 -18.29
CA LYS A 514 4.89 1.17 -17.42
C LYS A 514 3.48 1.70 -17.61
N ARG A 515 2.82 1.40 -18.72
CA ARG A 515 1.40 1.73 -18.90
C ARG A 515 0.55 0.99 -17.86
N SER A 516 -0.33 1.72 -17.19
CA SER A 516 -1.26 1.14 -16.21
C SER A 516 -2.14 0.07 -16.88
N GLY A 517 -2.37 -1.03 -16.16
CA GLY A 517 -3.16 -2.16 -16.67
C GLY A 517 -2.45 -3.04 -17.71
N SER A 518 -1.15 -2.86 -17.95
CA SER A 518 -0.39 -3.74 -18.84
C SER A 518 -0.28 -5.17 -18.30
N PRO A 519 -0.17 -6.19 -19.17
CA PRO A 519 0.01 -7.56 -18.73
C PRO A 519 1.35 -7.78 -18.03
N ILE A 520 1.36 -8.63 -17.00
CA ILE A 520 2.59 -9.15 -16.40
C ILE A 520 3.08 -10.29 -17.29
N GLU A 521 4.33 -10.20 -17.72
CA GLU A 521 4.98 -11.14 -18.61
C GLU A 521 6.03 -11.94 -17.86
N LEU A 522 6.05 -13.26 -18.06
CA LEU A 522 7.15 -14.08 -17.55
C LEU A 522 8.41 -13.84 -18.36
N VAL A 523 9.54 -13.78 -17.67
CA VAL A 523 10.85 -13.94 -18.29
C VAL A 523 11.18 -15.42 -18.23
N GLU A 524 11.27 -16.07 -19.39
CA GLU A 524 11.67 -17.48 -19.46
C GLU A 524 12.98 -17.68 -18.69
N ALA A 525 12.96 -18.63 -17.76
CA ALA A 525 14.20 -19.18 -17.24
C ALA A 525 14.90 -19.84 -18.42
N ILE A 526 16.15 -19.46 -18.68
CA ILE A 526 17.01 -20.27 -19.54
C ILE A 526 17.00 -21.66 -18.88
N ALA A 527 16.49 -22.66 -19.59
CA ALA A 527 16.61 -24.05 -19.16
C ALA A 527 18.08 -24.30 -18.85
N ALA A 528 18.38 -24.66 -17.61
CA ALA A 528 19.73 -24.99 -17.18
C ALA A 528 20.20 -26.27 -17.86
#